data_AF-A0A920NVA4-F1
#
_entry.id   AF-A0A920NVA4-F1
#
_cell.length_a   1.000
_cell.length_b   1.000
_cell.length_c   1.000
_cell.angle_alpha   90.00
_cell.angle_beta   90.00
_cell.angle_gamma   90.00
#
_symmetry.space_group_name_H-M   'P 1'
#
loop_
_entity.id
_entity.type
_entity.pdbx_description
1 polymer ?
#
loop_
_entity_poly.entity_id
_entity_poly.type
_entity_poly.pdbx_seq_one_letter_code
_entity_poly.pdbx_strand_id
1 'polypeptide(L)' 'MAIKFGLLSMPALIALLNFARKNYFSPDLPKGYQISQLDSPFVEGGFLQIEIDGGKPKKNRFTRAHLEEDAGNLS' A
#
# COMPACT_ATOMS: atom_id res chain seq x y z
N MET A 1 1.50 5.51 10.97
CA MET A 1 1.31 6.33 9.75
C MET A 1 0.18 5.81 8.88
N ALA A 2 0.13 4.50 8.59
CA ALA A 2 -0.90 3.84 7.77
C ALA A 2 -2.36 4.22 8.12
N ILE A 3 -2.75 4.16 9.39
CA ILE A 3 -4.13 4.46 9.84
C ILE A 3 -4.59 5.88 9.46
N LYS A 4 -3.70 6.87 9.54
CA LYS A 4 -4.03 8.25 9.13
C LYS A 4 -4.26 8.34 7.62
N PHE A 5 -3.48 7.63 6.82
CA PHE A 5 -3.65 7.57 5.36
C PHE A 5 -4.99 6.93 4.97
N GLY A 6 -5.36 5.82 5.61
CA GLY A 6 -6.66 5.16 5.39
C GLY A 6 -7.84 6.04 5.79
N LEU A 7 -7.73 6.80 6.88
CA LEU A 7 -8.81 7.67 7.35
C LEU A 7 -9.00 8.93 6.46
N LEU A 8 -7.91 9.43 5.84
CA LEU A 8 -7.92 10.62 4.99
C LEU A 8 -8.44 10.36 3.56
N SER A 9 -8.42 9.12 3.08
CA SER A 9 -8.77 8.76 1.70
C SER A 9 -10.28 8.55 1.43
N MET A 10 -11.16 9.01 2.34
CA MET A 10 -12.60 8.64 2.42
C MET A 10 -12.78 7.10 2.60
N PRO A 11 -13.96 6.52 2.91
CA PRO A 11 -14.03 5.20 3.56
C PRO A 11 -13.80 4.07 2.55
N ALA A 12 -12.59 3.98 2.03
CA ALA A 12 -12.03 2.71 1.61
C ALA A 12 -12.12 1.79 2.82
N LEU A 13 -12.73 0.64 2.62
CA LEU A 13 -12.90 -0.37 3.66
C LEU A 13 -11.52 -0.67 4.26
N ILE A 14 -11.32 -0.30 5.53
CA ILE A 14 -10.15 -0.72 6.28
C ILE A 14 -10.40 -2.19 6.62
N ALA A 15 -9.72 -3.08 5.91
CA ALA A 15 -9.80 -4.51 6.18
C ALA A 15 -9.13 -4.84 7.53
N LEU A 16 -9.50 -5.98 8.12
CA LEU A 16 -8.72 -6.60 9.19
C LEU A 16 -7.25 -6.73 8.75
N LEU A 17 -6.32 -6.44 9.66
CA LEU A 17 -4.89 -6.56 9.40
C LEU A 17 -4.52 -8.03 9.18
N ASN A 18 -4.61 -8.48 7.94
CA ASN A 18 -4.21 -9.80 7.50
C ASN A 18 -2.97 -9.69 6.61
N PHE A 19 -1.90 -10.38 7.01
CA PHE A 19 -0.64 -10.40 6.29
C PHE A 19 -0.44 -11.76 5.62
N ALA A 20 0.06 -11.73 4.39
CA ALA A 20 0.38 -12.89 3.58
C ALA A 20 1.89 -12.92 3.27
N ARG A 21 2.38 -14.10 2.89
CA ARG A 21 3.76 -14.28 2.44
C ARG A 21 3.81 -14.21 0.92
N LYS A 22 4.56 -13.25 0.40
CA LYS A 22 4.94 -13.19 -1.01
C LYS A 22 6.28 -13.90 -1.16
N ASN A 23 6.25 -15.15 -1.63
CA ASN A 23 7.44 -16.00 -1.70
C ASN A 23 8.23 -15.73 -2.99
N TYR A 24 9.50 -15.36 -2.88
CA TYR A 24 10.45 -15.25 -4.00
C TYR A 24 11.88 -15.30 -3.46
N PHE A 25 12.79 -15.81 -4.29
CA PHE A 25 14.20 -15.86 -3.94
C PHE A 25 14.88 -14.55 -4.33
N SER A 26 15.57 -13.94 -3.36
CA SER A 26 16.42 -12.78 -3.58
C SER A 26 17.53 -12.73 -2.53
N PRO A 27 18.77 -12.34 -2.86
CA PRO A 27 19.89 -12.40 -1.91
C PRO A 27 19.74 -11.46 -0.70
N ASP A 28 18.95 -10.41 -0.84
CA ASP A 28 18.56 -9.46 0.21
C ASP A 28 17.40 -9.94 1.09
N LEU A 29 16.80 -11.10 0.78
CA LEU A 29 15.61 -11.63 1.45
C LEU A 29 15.88 -13.04 2.02
N PRO A 30 16.61 -13.16 3.15
CA PRO A 30 17.07 -14.45 3.69
C PRO A 30 15.92 -15.40 4.09
N LYS A 31 14.72 -14.87 4.33
CA LYS A 31 13.52 -15.67 4.65
C LYS A 31 12.92 -16.37 3.42
N GLY A 32 13.28 -15.96 2.20
CA GLY A 32 12.66 -16.43 0.95
C GLY A 32 11.23 -15.94 0.73
N TYR A 33 10.75 -15.01 1.55
CA TYR A 33 9.45 -14.37 1.41
C TYR A 33 9.42 -13.00 2.07
N GLN A 34 8.60 -12.13 1.48
CA GLN A 34 8.26 -10.80 1.98
C GLN A 34 6.89 -10.87 2.66
N ILE A 35 6.78 -10.34 3.88
CA ILE A 35 5.50 -10.10 4.54
C ILE A 35 4.82 -8.90 3.87
N SER A 36 3.67 -9.14 3.24
CA SER A 36 2.86 -8.12 2.55
C SER A 36 1.37 -8.40 2.78
N GLN A 37 0.46 -7.73 2.09
CA GLN A 37 -0.97 -8.08 2.11
C GLN A 37 -1.42 -8.47 0.71
N LEU A 38 -2.05 -9.64 0.58
CA LEU A 38 -2.56 -10.14 -0.70
C LEU A 38 -4.05 -9.80 -0.86
N ASP A 39 -4.93 -10.62 -0.28
CA ASP A 39 -6.39 -10.51 -0.47
C ASP A 39 -7.05 -9.43 0.40
N SER A 40 -6.35 -8.94 1.42
CA SER A 40 -6.87 -7.97 2.37
C SER A 40 -5.93 -6.76 2.46
N PRO A 41 -5.87 -5.89 1.43
CA PRO A 41 -5.11 -4.65 1.53
C PRO A 41 -5.62 -3.78 2.68
N PHE A 42 -4.73 -2.94 3.20
CA PHE A 42 -5.07 -1.96 4.22
C PHE A 42 -6.21 -1.01 3.78
N VAL A 43 -6.23 -0.63 2.51
CA VAL A 43 -7.22 0.25 1.86
C VAL A 43 -7.49 -0.28 0.47
N GLU A 44 -8.76 -0.45 0.09
CA GLU A 44 -9.17 -0.81 -1.27
C GLU A 44 -10.13 0.22 -1.87
N GLY A 45 -9.84 0.62 -3.10
CA GLY A 45 -10.56 1.66 -3.82
C GLY A 45 -10.41 3.05 -3.20
N GLY A 46 -10.75 4.07 -3.98
CA GLY A 46 -10.74 5.45 -3.52
C GLY A 46 -10.20 6.40 -4.57
N PHE A 47 -9.92 7.63 -4.13
CA PHE A 47 -9.35 8.65 -4.98
C PHE A 47 -8.41 9.56 -4.19
N LEU A 48 -7.39 10.06 -4.87
CA LEU A 48 -6.53 11.13 -4.40
C LEU A 48 -6.80 12.38 -5.24
N GLN A 49 -7.03 13.50 -4.56
CA GLN A 49 -7.03 14.80 -5.22
C GLN A 49 -5.59 15.31 -5.27
N ILE A 50 -5.12 15.59 -6.47
CA ILE A 50 -3.78 16.12 -6.73
C ILE A 50 -3.95 17.55 -7.21
N GLU A 51 -3.37 18.48 -6.47
CA GLU A 51 -3.27 19.88 -6.85
C GLU A 51 -2.21 20.02 -7.96
N ILE A 52 -2.53 20.79 -8.99
CA ILE A 52 -1.66 21.01 -10.14
C ILE A 52 -1.46 22.52 -10.26
N ASP A 53 -0.20 22.95 -10.23
CA ASP A 53 0.11 24.38 -10.34
C ASP A 53 -0.36 24.94 -11.69
N GLY A 54 -1.06 26.08 -11.63
CA GLY A 54 -1.72 26.70 -12.78
C GLY A 54 -2.84 25.86 -13.42
N GLY A 55 -3.23 24.72 -12.82
CA GLY A 55 -4.19 23.76 -13.38
C GLY A 55 -5.43 23.55 -12.52
N LYS A 56 -6.43 22.84 -13.07
CA LYS A 56 -7.55 22.34 -12.27
C LYS A 56 -7.10 21.13 -11.44
N PRO A 57 -7.51 21.03 -10.16
CA PRO A 57 -7.25 19.85 -9.35
C PRO A 57 -7.73 18.59 -10.06
N LYS A 58 -6.92 17.53 -10.05
CA LYS A 58 -7.28 16.24 -10.66
C LYS A 58 -7.61 15.21 -9.61
N LYS A 59 -8.73 14.52 -9.81
CA LYS A 59 -9.17 13.40 -8.99
C LYS A 59 -8.72 12.09 -9.64
N ASN A 60 -7.71 11.45 -9.06
CA ASN A 60 -7.15 10.20 -9.57
C ASN A 60 -7.63 9.03 -8.72
N ARG A 61 -8.12 7.98 -9.36
CA ARG A 61 -8.49 6.74 -8.64
C ARG A 61 -7.24 5.93 -8.31
N PHE A 62 -7.24 5.29 -7.16
CA PHE A 62 -6.27 4.24 -6.83
C PHE A 62 -7.01 2.93 -6.60
N THR A 63 -6.36 1.81 -6.91
CA THR A 63 -6.96 0.48 -6.75
C THR A 63 -6.87 0.00 -5.31
N ARG A 64 -5.70 0.13 -4.69
CA ARG A 64 -5.44 -0.31 -3.31
C ARG A 64 -4.19 0.36 -2.74
N ALA A 65 -4.09 0.38 -1.41
CA ALA A 65 -2.85 0.61 -0.68
C ALA A 65 -2.71 -0.47 0.40
N HIS A 66 -1.51 -1.01 0.57
CA HIS A 66 -1.23 -2.07 1.54
C HIS A 66 0.08 -1.83 2.27
N LEU A 67 0.28 -2.59 3.35
CA LEU A 67 1.51 -2.58 4.15
C LEU A 67 2.39 -3.77 3.77
N GLU A 68 3.68 -3.52 3.66
CA GLU A 68 4.69 -4.55 3.41
C GLU A 68 6.00 -4.22 4.11
N GLU A 69 6.79 -5.25 4.39
CA GLU A 69 8.16 -5.06 4.85
C GLU A 69 9.08 -4.67 3.69
N ASP A 70 10.04 -3.79 3.94
CA ASP A 70 11.08 -3.49 2.95
C ASP A 70 12.03 -4.70 2.81
N ALA A 71 12.59 -4.88 1.62
CA ALA A 71 13.70 -5.81 1.44
C ALA A 71 14.98 -5.19 2.00
N GLY A 72 15.97 -6.02 2.34
CA GLY A 72 17.30 -5.50 2.66
C GLY A 72 17.92 -4.78 1.46
N ASN A 73 18.90 -3.92 1.69
CA ASN A 73 19.71 -3.38 0.62
C ASN A 73 21.05 -4.14 0.57
N LEU A 74 21.46 -4.61 -0.60
CA LEU A 74 22.80 -5.17 -0.80
C LEU A 74 23.76 -4.00 -1.03
N SER A 75 24.21 -3.38 0.07
CA SER A 75 25.33 -2.43 0.06
C SER A 75 26.66 -3.16 0.16
#